data_AF-A0A1Q8QCK4-F1
#
_entry.id   AF-A0A1Q8QCK4-F1
#
_cell.length_a   1.000
_cell.length_b   1.000
_cell.length_c   1.000
_cell.angle_alpha   90.00
_cell.angle_beta   90.00
_cell.angle_gamma   90.00
#
_symmetry.space_group_name_H-M   'P 1'
#
loop_
_entity.id
_entity.type
_entity.pdbx_description
1 polymer ?
#
loop_
_entity_poly.entity_id
_entity_poly.type
_entity_poly.pdbx_seq_one_letter_code
_entity_poly.pdbx_strand_id
1 'polypeptide(L)'
;MGKKIGIRPDRADLFSPVVNIRLGVAFFRERLAEEGTLAATLASYNAGQNRVAIWNAGFGRLGEELFTEFIPYTETRDYVRRITTNAMLYRRLYPSGK
;
A
#
# COMPACT_ATOMS: atom_id res chain seq x y z
N MET A 1 9.95 2.62 10.99
CA MET A 1 8.61 2.16 11.41
C MET A 1 8.60 1.60 12.83
N GLY A 2 9.39 0.57 13.18
CA GLY A 2 9.34 -0.05 14.52
C GLY A 2 9.37 0.93 15.70
N LYS A 3 10.32 1.88 15.72
CA LYS A 3 10.39 2.91 16.77
C LYS A 3 9.09 3.73 16.92
N LYS A 4 8.38 3.99 15.81
CA LYS A 4 7.10 4.75 15.81
C LYS A 4 5.96 3.98 16.47
N ILE A 5 6.03 2.66 16.50
CA ILE A 5 5.01 1.77 17.10
C ILE A 5 5.53 1.06 18.37
N GLY A 6 6.59 1.60 18.99
CA GLY A 6 7.09 1.13 20.28
C GLY A 6 7.86 -0.19 20.24
N ILE A 7 8.26 -0.68 19.07
CA ILE A 7 9.05 -1.91 18.93
C ILE A 7 10.44 -1.63 18.34
N ARG A 8 11.44 -2.40 18.75
CA ARG A 8 12.79 -2.36 18.15
C ARG A 8 13.06 -3.71 17.48
N PRO A 9 12.45 -3.96 16.30
CA PRO A 9 12.62 -5.23 15.62
C PRO A 9 14.03 -5.34 15.06
N ASP A 10 14.61 -6.53 15.11
CA ASP A 10 15.79 -6.88 14.34
C ASP A 10 15.41 -7.50 12.98
N ARG A 11 16.39 -8.00 12.23
CA ARG A 11 16.13 -8.62 10.92
C ARG A 11 15.42 -9.97 11.05
N ALA A 12 15.66 -10.73 12.12
CA ALA A 12 15.03 -12.03 12.33
C ALA A 12 13.55 -11.87 12.67
N ASP A 13 13.18 -10.80 13.38
CA ASP A 13 11.79 -10.47 13.70
C ASP A 13 10.90 -10.27 12.46
N LEU A 14 11.47 -9.93 11.30
CA LEU A 14 10.70 -9.81 10.05
C LEU A 14 10.10 -11.14 9.60
N PHE A 15 10.62 -12.27 10.07
CA PHE A 15 10.06 -13.60 9.81
C PHE A 15 8.97 -14.00 10.82
N SER A 16 8.78 -13.24 11.91
CA SER A 16 7.64 -13.40 12.81
C SER A 16 6.40 -12.80 12.16
N PRO A 17 5.34 -13.59 11.87
CA PRO A 17 4.12 -13.06 11.25
C PRO A 17 3.49 -11.93 12.07
N VAL A 18 3.52 -12.06 13.40
CA VAL A 18 2.95 -11.05 14.31
C VAL A 18 3.69 -9.72 14.19
N VAL A 19 5.03 -9.73 14.15
CA VAL A 19 5.82 -8.50 14.03
C VAL A 19 5.72 -7.93 12.62
N ASN A 20 5.80 -8.78 11.60
CA ASN A 20 5.71 -8.38 10.20
C ASN A 20 4.37 -7.67 9.89
N ILE A 21 3.24 -8.26 10.31
CA ILE A 21 1.91 -7.67 10.13
C ILE A 21 1.80 -6.31 10.83
N ARG A 22 2.27 -6.20 12.08
CA ARG A 22 2.21 -4.91 12.82
C ARG A 22 3.03 -3.82 12.14
N LEU A 23 4.22 -4.15 11.65
CA LEU A 23 5.06 -3.22 10.90
C LEU A 23 4.43 -2.83 9.56
N GLY A 24 3.93 -3.82 8.81
CA GLY A 24 3.31 -3.62 7.50
C GLY A 24 2.06 -2.75 7.58
N VAL A 25 1.15 -3.03 8.52
CA VAL A 25 -0.06 -2.22 8.75
C VAL A 25 0.29 -0.79 9.15
N ALA A 26 1.26 -0.61 10.04
CA ALA A 26 1.70 0.72 10.45
C ALA A 26 2.29 1.52 9.29
N PHE A 27 3.11 0.88 8.45
CA PHE A 27 3.68 1.48 7.25
C PHE A 27 2.62 1.80 6.20
N PHE A 28 1.68 0.88 5.96
CA PHE A 28 0.58 1.11 5.05
C PHE A 28 -0.30 2.30 5.49
N ARG A 29 -0.62 2.39 6.78
CA ARG A 29 -1.40 3.49 7.35
C ARG A 29 -0.70 4.85 7.19
N GLU A 30 0.62 4.88 7.37
CA GLU A 30 1.41 6.10 7.15
C GLU A 30 1.33 6.55 5.68
N ARG A 31 1.51 5.62 4.74
CA ARG A 31 1.38 5.91 3.31
C ARG A 31 -0.03 6.34 2.94
N LEU A 32 -1.05 5.73 3.51
CA LEU A 32 -2.45 6.12 3.25
C LEU A 32 -2.74 7.55 3.69
N ALA A 33 -2.20 7.97 4.83
CA ALA A 33 -2.36 9.33 5.31
C ALA A 33 -1.63 10.35 4.42
N GLU A 34 -0.52 9.98 3.80
CA GLU A 34 0.28 10.85 2.94
C GLU A 34 -0.28 10.93 1.50
N GLU A 35 -0.66 9.79 0.92
CA GLU A 35 -1.07 9.70 -0.48
C GLU A 35 -2.56 10.00 -0.70
N GLY A 36 -3.39 9.85 0.35
CA GLY A 36 -4.82 10.22 0.34
C GLY A 36 -5.75 9.33 -0.49
N THR A 37 -5.22 8.45 -1.32
CA THR A 37 -5.99 7.48 -2.13
C THR A 37 -5.45 6.07 -1.99
N LEU A 38 -6.31 5.05 -2.13
CA LEU A 38 -5.89 3.65 -1.97
C LEU A 38 -4.93 3.23 -3.09
N ALA A 39 -5.22 3.61 -4.33
CA ALA A 39 -4.37 3.33 -5.49
C ALA A 39 -2.94 3.88 -5.33
N ALA A 40 -2.78 5.16 -4.97
CA ALA A 40 -1.46 5.76 -4.76
C ALA A 40 -0.74 5.16 -3.55
N THR A 41 -1.47 4.80 -2.50
CA THR A 41 -0.91 4.10 -1.32
C THR A 41 -0.32 2.74 -1.69
N LEU A 42 -1.08 1.92 -2.43
CA LEU A 42 -0.63 0.60 -2.88
C LEU A 42 0.56 0.72 -3.84
N ALA A 43 0.50 1.69 -4.75
CA ALA A 43 1.60 2.01 -5.65
C ALA A 43 2.86 2.42 -4.87
N SER A 44 2.74 3.27 -3.83
CA SER A 44 3.86 3.68 -3.00
C SER A 44 4.40 2.53 -2.17
N TYR A 45 3.55 1.58 -1.76
CA TYR A 45 3.99 0.41 -1.00
C TYR A 45 4.88 -0.51 -1.86
N ASN A 46 4.57 -0.66 -3.14
CA ASN A 46 5.32 -1.53 -4.06
C ASN A 46 6.50 -0.81 -4.76
N ALA A 47 6.29 0.39 -5.30
CA ALA A 47 7.29 1.14 -6.09
C ALA A 47 8.04 2.21 -5.29
N GLY A 48 7.61 2.50 -4.06
CA GLY A 48 8.16 3.56 -3.21
C GLY A 48 7.55 4.95 -3.46
N GLN A 49 7.47 5.74 -2.39
CA GLN A 49 6.84 7.09 -2.38
C GLN A 49 7.45 8.05 -3.40
N ASN A 50 8.76 7.97 -3.66
CA ASN A 50 9.44 8.87 -4.59
C ASN A 50 8.93 8.68 -6.03
N ARG A 51 8.56 7.44 -6.40
CA ARG A 51 8.00 7.16 -7.73
C ARG A 51 6.59 7.69 -7.84
N VAL A 52 5.77 7.47 -6.82
CA VAL A 52 4.39 7.97 -6.77
C VAL A 52 4.35 9.50 -6.79
N ALA A 53 5.27 10.18 -6.09
CA ALA A 53 5.39 11.64 -6.15
C ALA A 53 5.67 12.15 -7.57
N ILE A 54 6.56 11.49 -8.32
CA ILE A 54 6.85 11.82 -9.73
C ILE A 54 5.60 11.61 -10.59
N TRP A 55 4.89 10.50 -10.39
CA TRP A 55 3.67 10.19 -11.14
C TRP A 55 2.55 11.17 -10.86
N ASN A 56 2.29 11.49 -9.59
CA ASN A 56 1.30 12.50 -9.19
C ASN A 56 1.60 13.87 -9.81
N ALA A 57 2.87 14.28 -9.82
CA ALA A 57 3.28 15.54 -10.46
C ALA A 57 3.06 15.52 -11.98
N GLY A 58 3.30 14.38 -12.65
CA GLY A 58 3.13 14.25 -14.10
C GLY A 58 1.68 14.02 -14.56
N PHE A 59 0.85 13.38 -13.74
CA PHE A 59 -0.52 13.01 -14.09
C PHE A 59 -1.54 14.09 -13.76
N GLY A 60 -1.23 14.97 -12.81
CA GLY A 60 -2.21 15.89 -12.25
C GLY A 60 -3.24 15.17 -11.38
N ARG A 61 -4.45 15.73 -11.27
CA ARG A 61 -5.52 15.16 -10.42
C ARG A 61 -6.31 14.11 -11.20
N LEU A 62 -5.88 12.86 -11.11
CA LEU A 62 -6.63 11.70 -11.61
C LEU A 62 -7.46 11.06 -10.50
N GLY A 63 -8.59 10.43 -10.88
CA GLY A 63 -9.27 9.47 -10.01
C GLY A 63 -8.46 8.17 -9.87
N GLU A 64 -8.77 7.35 -8.86
CA GLU A 64 -7.99 6.15 -8.51
C GLU A 64 -7.84 5.14 -9.66
N GLU A 65 -8.92 4.92 -10.42
CA GLU A 65 -8.93 3.98 -11.54
C GLU A 65 -7.98 4.46 -12.65
N LEU A 66 -8.10 5.73 -13.05
CA LEU A 66 -7.27 6.30 -14.10
C LEU A 66 -5.82 6.46 -13.66
N PHE A 67 -5.58 6.82 -12.40
CA PHE A 67 -4.24 6.80 -11.80
C PHE A 67 -3.61 5.42 -11.95
N THR A 68 -4.34 4.35 -11.59
CA THR A 68 -3.86 2.96 -11.69
C THR A 68 -3.43 2.63 -13.11
N GLU A 69 -4.27 2.94 -14.09
CA GLU A 69 -3.97 2.65 -15.50
C GLU A 69 -2.74 3.41 -16.02
N PHE A 70 -2.47 4.59 -15.49
CA PHE A 70 -1.36 5.44 -15.91
C PHE A 70 -0.03 5.09 -15.23
N ILE A 71 -0.03 4.26 -14.17
CA ILE A 71 1.21 3.79 -13.50
C ILE A 71 2.16 3.21 -14.56
N PRO A 72 3.38 3.73 -14.76
CA PRO A 72 4.25 3.31 -15.87
C PRO A 72 4.85 1.92 -15.68
N TYR A 73 5.02 1.50 -14.43
CA TYR A 73 5.55 0.17 -14.11
C TYR A 73 4.44 -0.86 -14.18
N THR A 74 4.51 -1.74 -15.17
CA THR A 74 3.52 -2.82 -15.36
C THR A 74 3.36 -3.66 -14.09
N GLU A 75 4.45 -4.02 -13.43
CA GLU A 75 4.40 -4.77 -12.16
C GLU A 75 3.57 -4.03 -11.09
N THR A 76 3.84 -2.73 -10.88
CA THR A 76 3.12 -1.93 -9.88
C THR A 76 1.66 -1.73 -10.25
N ARG A 77 1.36 -1.52 -11.55
CA ARG A 77 -0.01 -1.43 -12.05
C ARG A 77 -0.78 -2.71 -11.74
N ASP A 78 -0.22 -3.86 -12.08
CA ASP A 78 -0.83 -5.16 -11.85
C ASP A 78 -0.92 -5.50 -10.35
N TYR A 79 0.06 -5.06 -9.56
CA TYR A 79 0.02 -5.15 -8.11
C TYR A 79 -1.20 -4.40 -7.53
N VAL A 80 -1.41 -3.15 -7.92
CA VAL A 80 -2.56 -2.34 -7.44
C VAL A 80 -3.88 -3.01 -7.81
N ARG A 81 -4.03 -3.44 -9.07
CA ARG A 81 -5.25 -4.16 -9.53
C ARG A 81 -5.48 -5.45 -8.75
N ARG A 82 -4.42 -6.23 -8.52
CA ARG A 82 -4.53 -7.51 -7.80
C ARG A 82 -4.92 -7.31 -6.35
N ILE A 83 -4.33 -6.35 -5.64
CA ILE A 83 -4.62 -6.13 -4.21
C ILE A 83 -6.03 -5.55 -4.02
N THR A 84 -6.46 -4.61 -4.86
CA THR A 84 -7.84 -4.08 -4.81
C THR A 84 -8.88 -5.16 -5.09
N THR A 85 -8.65 -6.00 -6.11
CA THR A 85 -9.48 -7.17 -6.39
C THR A 85 -9.53 -8.13 -5.20
N ASN A 86 -8.36 -8.47 -4.63
CA ASN A 86 -8.29 -9.35 -3.47
C ASN A 86 -9.02 -8.74 -2.26
N ALA A 87 -8.90 -7.44 -2.01
CA ALA A 87 -9.59 -6.77 -0.92
C ALA A 87 -11.13 -6.89 -1.07
N MET A 88 -11.65 -6.73 -2.28
CA MET A 88 -13.08 -6.94 -2.57
C MET A 88 -13.50 -8.40 -2.33
N LEU A 89 -12.69 -9.36 -2.78
CA LEU A 89 -12.95 -10.79 -2.55
C LEU A 89 -12.93 -11.13 -1.06
N TYR A 90 -11.92 -10.66 -0.32
CA TYR A 90 -11.83 -10.87 1.13
C TYR A 90 -13.01 -10.23 1.86
N ARG A 91 -13.46 -9.03 1.47
CA ARG A 91 -14.65 -8.39 2.04
C ARG A 91 -15.91 -9.26 1.84
N ARG A 92 -16.03 -9.92 0.68
CA ARG A 92 -17.14 -10.83 0.38
C ARG A 92 -17.05 -12.14 1.18
N LEU A 93 -15.84 -12.70 1.34
CA LEU A 93 -15.62 -13.93 2.09
C LEU A 93 -15.76 -13.73 3.61
N TYR A 94 -15.45 -12.53 4.09
CA TYR A 94 -15.47 -12.16 5.51
C TYR A 94 -16.40 -10.95 5.75
N PRO A 95 -17.72 -11.09 5.55
CA PRO A 95 -18.68 -9.98 5.60
C PRO A 95 -18.82 -9.38 7.01
N SER A 96 -18.56 -10.18 8.05
CA SER A 96 -18.73 -9.80 9.46
C SER A 96 -17.48 -9.22 10.11
N GLY A 97 -16.50 -8.76 9.32
CA GLY A 97 -15.17 -8.35 9.79
C GLY A 97 -15.18 -7.70 11.17
N LYS A 98 -14.82 -8.48 12.18
CA LYS A 98 -14.34 -7.98 13.47
C LYS A 98 -12.84 -7.79 13.35
#